data_AF-A0A1Q7X167-F1
#
_entry.id   AF-A0A1Q7X167-F1
#
_cell.length_a   1.000
_cell.length_b   1.000
_cell.length_c   1.000
_cell.angle_alpha   90.00
_cell.angle_beta   90.00
_cell.angle_gamma   90.00
#
_symmetry.space_group_name_H-M   'P 1'
#
loop_
_entity.id
_entity.type
_entity.pdbx_description
1 polymer ?
#
loop_
_entity_poly.entity_id
_entity_poly.type
_entity_poly.pdbx_seq_one_letter_code
_entity_poly.pdbx_strand_id
1 'polypeptide(L)' 'MEPDAFEEQALQPVDFRFAGHKVLVRVRARARGTGSGIQLDFYSWGVWTFDADGLATRVEIYLDHQEAEALDAAGAPA' A
#
# COMPACT_ATOMS: atom_id res chain seq x y z
N MET A 1 10.53 -15.93 17.68
CA MET A 1 9.41 -15.24 17.02
C MET A 1 9.44 -13.83 17.57
N GLU A 2 9.69 -12.82 16.74
CA GLU A 2 9.53 -11.42 17.16
C GLU A 2 8.09 -11.22 17.65
N PRO A 3 7.85 -10.41 18.69
CA PRO A 3 6.49 -10.15 19.14
C PRO A 3 5.70 -9.54 17.99
N ASP A 4 4.48 -10.03 17.79
CA ASP A 4 3.57 -9.46 16.80
C ASP A 4 3.40 -7.98 17.10
N ALA A 5 3.89 -7.12 16.21
CA ALA A 5 3.91 -5.68 16.41
C ALA A 5 2.48 -5.12 16.50
N PHE A 6 1.50 -5.84 15.97
CA PHE A 6 0.11 -5.46 15.96
C PHE A 6 -0.78 -6.62 16.42
N GLU A 7 -1.68 -6.37 17.38
CA GLU A 7 -2.70 -7.36 17.78
C GLU A 7 -3.73 -7.59 16.68
N GLU A 8 -3.90 -6.58 15.83
CA GLU A 8 -4.83 -6.58 14.70
C GLU A 8 -4.20 -5.74 13.59
N GLN A 9 -4.15 -6.28 12.37
CA GLN A 9 -3.73 -5.54 11.18
C GLN A 9 -4.57 -5.98 9.97
N ALA A 10 -5.10 -5.02 9.22
CA ALA A 10 -5.85 -5.25 8.00
C ALA A 10 -5.47 -4.20 6.95
N LEU A 11 -5.24 -4.68 5.71
CA LEU A 11 -5.07 -3.84 4.53
C LEU A 11 -6.22 -4.14 3.58
N GLN A 12 -7.07 -3.15 3.33
CA GLN A 12 -8.19 -3.26 2.40
C GLN A 12 -7.90 -2.42 1.16
N PRO A 13 -7.69 -3.03 -0.02
CA PRO A 13 -7.68 -2.28 -1.27
C PRO A 13 -9.04 -1.62 -1.50
N VAL A 14 -9.04 -0.35 -1.87
CA VAL A 14 -10.25 0.43 -2.14
C VAL A 14 -10.32 0.97 -3.57
N ASP A 15 -9.18 1.11 -4.25
CA ASP A 15 -9.10 1.49 -5.66
C ASP A 15 -7.87 0.86 -6.33
N PHE A 16 -7.95 0.63 -7.65
CA PHE A 16 -6.88 0.06 -8.46
C PHE A 16 -6.75 0.81 -9.78
N ARG A 17 -5.53 1.19 -10.14
CA ARG A 17 -5.19 1.74 -11.46
C ARG A 17 -4.06 0.93 -12.08
N PHE A 18 -4.28 0.44 -13.29
CA PHE A 18 -3.33 -0.41 -14.02
C PHE A 18 -2.53 0.43 -15.03
N ALA A 19 -1.22 0.29 -15.03
CA ALA A 19 -0.30 1.01 -15.90
C ALA A 19 0.82 0.08 -16.38
N GLY A 20 0.57 -0.64 -17.48
CA GLY A 20 1.52 -1.61 -18.04
C GLY A 20 1.82 -2.74 -17.05
N HIS A 21 3.08 -2.84 -16.64
CA HIS A 21 3.56 -3.83 -15.67
C HIS A 21 3.47 -3.34 -14.21
N LYS A 22 2.79 -2.22 -13.98
CA LYS A 22 2.57 -1.64 -12.66
C LYS A 22 1.09 -1.57 -12.31
N VAL A 23 0.80 -1.66 -11.02
CA VAL A 23 -0.52 -1.45 -10.44
C VAL A 23 -0.41 -0.48 -9.26
N LEU A 24 -1.09 0.65 -9.37
CA LEU A 24 -1.30 1.55 -8.25
C LEU A 24 -2.54 1.09 -7.49
N VAL A 25 -2.40 0.93 -6.17
CA VAL A 25 -3.48 0.49 -5.29
C VAL A 25 -3.67 1.55 -4.22
N ARG A 26 -4.90 2.06 -4.06
CA ARG A 26 -5.26 2.80 -2.84
C ARG A 26 -5.68 1.79 -1.79
N VAL A 27 -5.11 1.88 -0.59
CA VAL A 27 -5.34 0.94 0.50
C VAL A 27 -5.83 1.71 1.72
N ARG A 28 -6.85 1.18 2.38
CA ARG A 28 -7.19 1.55 3.75
C ARG A 28 -6.49 0.58 4.71
N ALA A 29 -5.59 1.11 5.51
CA ALA A 29 -4.87 0.37 6.53
C ALA A 29 -5.52 0.57 7.89
N ARG A 30 -5.76 -0.53 8.61
CA ARG A 30 -6.16 -0.53 10.01
C ARG A 30 -5.19 -1.36 10.82
N ALA A 31 -4.74 -0.85 11.95
CA ALA A 31 -3.86 -1.59 12.84
C ALA A 31 -4.04 -1.19 14.30
N ARG A 32 -3.71 -2.10 15.23
CA ARG A 32 -3.64 -1.82 16.67
C ARG A 32 -2.31 -2.28 17.22
N GLY A 33 -1.50 -1.36 17.75
CA GLY A 33 -0.17 -1.68 18.27
C GLY A 33 -0.22 -2.44 19.59
N THR A 34 0.42 -3.60 19.67
CA THR A 34 0.43 -4.48 20.86
C THR A 34 1.04 -3.82 22.10
N GLY A 35 2.02 -2.94 21.93
CA GLY A 35 2.68 -2.27 23.05
C GLY A 35 1.99 -0.99 23.55
N SER A 36 1.18 -0.34 22.71
CA SER A 36 0.62 0.99 22.98
C SER A 36 -0.91 1.03 23.03
N GLY A 37 -1.59 0.04 22.46
CA GLY A 37 -3.04 0.04 22.24
C GLY A 37 -3.51 1.09 21.22
N ILE A 38 -2.60 1.82 20.58
CA ILE A 38 -2.95 2.87 19.60
C ILE A 38 -3.60 2.22 18.39
N GLN A 39 -4.77 2.75 18.03
CA GLN A 39 -5.47 2.40 16.80
C GLN A 39 -5.05 3.33 15.68
N LEU A 40 -4.68 2.74 14.54
CA LEU A 40 -4.40 3.42 13.29
C LEU A 40 -5.51 3.08 12.30
N ASP A 41 -6.06 4.09 11.62
CA ASP A 41 -6.97 3.95 10.47
C ASP A 41 -6.60 5.07 9.49
N PHE A 42 -5.94 4.71 8.39
CA PHE A 42 -5.42 5.69 7.43
C PHE A 42 -5.41 5.12 6.02
N TYR A 43 -5.30 6.00 5.04
CA TYR A 43 -5.11 5.63 3.65
C TYR A 43 -3.63 5.72 3.25
N SER A 44 -3.24 4.85 2.35
CA SER A 44 -1.94 4.88 1.67
C SER A 44 -2.08 4.44 0.23
N TRP A 45 -1.03 4.68 -0.54
CA TRP A 45 -0.90 4.22 -1.91
C TRP A 45 0.23 3.21 -2.00
N GLY A 46 -0.01 2.11 -2.70
CA GLY A 46 0.99 1.10 -3.02
C GLY A 46 1.20 1.01 -4.52
N VAL A 47 2.42 1.23 -5.00
CA VAL A 47 2.81 0.97 -6.39
C VAL A 47 3.47 -0.40 -6.45
N TRP A 48 2.80 -1.35 -7.09
CA TRP A 48 3.28 -2.70 -7.31
C TRP A 48 3.85 -2.82 -8.71
N THR A 49 5.08 -3.30 -8.84
CA THR A 49 5.71 -3.59 -10.14
C THR A 49 5.80 -5.10 -10.30
N PHE A 50 5.41 -5.61 -11.47
CA PHE A 50 5.42 -7.02 -11.80
C PHE A 50 6.38 -7.32 -12.96
N ASP A 51 6.98 -8.51 -12.95
CA ASP A 51 7.73 -9.01 -14.11
C ASP A 51 6.81 -9.70 -15.14
N ALA A 52 7.41 -10.28 -16.19
CA ALA A 52 6.69 -10.95 -17.27
C ALA A 52 5.96 -12.23 -16.82
N ASP A 53 6.38 -12.84 -15.71
CA ASP A 53 5.75 -14.03 -15.13
C ASP A 53 4.65 -13.66 -14.12
N GLY A 54 4.40 -12.36 -13.92
CA GLY A 54 3.39 -11.84 -13.01
C GLY A 54 3.83 -11.83 -11.55
N LEU A 55 5.13 -11.95 -11.26
CA LEU A 55 5.66 -11.88 -9.90
C LEU A 55 5.92 -10.43 -9.51
N ALA A 56 5.54 -10.06 -8.29
CA ALA A 56 5.83 -8.74 -7.75
C ALA A 56 7.34 -8.60 -7.51
N THR A 57 7.98 -7.65 -8.19
CA THR A 57 9.42 -7.38 -8.10
C THR A 57 9.75 -6.14 -7.29
N ARG A 58 8.78 -5.23 -7.09
CA ARG A 58 8.93 -4.02 -6.28
C ARG A 58 7.60 -3.54 -5.72
N VAL A 59 7.64 -3.06 -4.49
CA VAL A 59 6.51 -2.36 -3.83
C VAL A 59 7.04 -1.04 -3.28
N GLU A 60 6.38 0.05 -3.62
CA GLU A 60 6.62 1.38 -3.07
C GLU A 60 5.37 1.84 -2.33
N ILE A 61 5.55 2.42 -1.14
CA ILE A 61 4.45 2.87 -0.29
C ILE A 61 4.54 4.39 -0.13
N TYR A 62 3.44 5.05 -0.42
CA TYR A 62 3.26 6.50 -0.32
C TYR A 62 2.12 6.79 0.68
N LEU A 63 2.26 7.86 1.46
CA LEU A 63 1.21 8.31 2.38
C LEU A 63 0.04 8.94 1.61
N ASP A 64 -1.14 9.06 2.24
CA ASP A 64 -2.35 9.55 1.57
C ASP A 64 -2.15 10.89 0.84
N HIS A 65 -1.37 11.80 1.42
CA HIS A 65 -1.09 13.14 0.86
C HIS A 65 -0.10 13.13 -0.32
N GLN A 66 0.48 11.97 -0.64
CA GLN A 66 1.49 11.80 -1.70
C GLN A 66 0.89 11.11 -2.94
N GLU A 67 -0.38 11.39 -3.26
CA GLU A 67 -1.07 10.79 -4.41
C GLU A 67 -0.35 11.12 -5.73
N ALA A 68 0.12 12.35 -5.90
CA ALA A 68 0.80 12.78 -7.13
C ALA A 68 2.10 12.00 -7.37
N GLU A 69 2.89 11.78 -6.33
CA GLU A 69 4.12 10.98 -6.40
C GLU A 69 3.82 9.52 -6.68
N ALA A 70 2.75 8.97 -6.10
CA ALA A 70 2.34 7.59 -6.35
C ALA A 70 1.84 7.39 -7.79
N LEU A 71 1.12 8.37 -8.33
CA LEU A 71 0.67 8.40 -9.72
C LEU A 71 1.85 8.45 -10.70
N ASP A 72 2.79 9.35 -10.47
CA ASP A 72 4.02 9.48 -11.28
C ASP A 72 4.84 8.19 -11.25
N ALA A 73 5.06 7.63 -10.06
CA ALA A 73 5.78 6.37 -9.89
C ALA A 73 5.09 5.18 -10.58
N ALA A 74 3.76 5.17 -10.61
CA ALA A 74 2.98 4.17 -11.34
C ALA A 74 2.98 4.40 -12.86
N GLY A 75 3.27 5.61 -13.33
CA GLY A 75 3.01 6.02 -14.71
C GLY A 75 1.51 6.07 -15.03
N ALA A 76 0.68 6.33 -14.01
CA ALA A 76 -0.77 6.38 -14.12
C ALA A 76 -1.25 7.83 -14.34
N PRO A 77 -2.35 8.05 -15.10
CA PRO A 77 -2.93 9.38 -15.22
C PRO A 77 -3.47 9.88 -13.89
N ALA A 78 -3.41 11.19 -13.69
CA ALA A 78 -3.98 11.87 -12.53
C ALA A 78 -5.50 11.73 -12.45
#